data_AF-A0A7H0Y2R6-F1
#
_entry.id   AF-A0A7H0Y2R6-F1
#
_cell.length_a   1.000
_cell.length_b   1.000
_cell.length_c   1.000
_cell.angle_alpha   90.00
_cell.angle_beta   90.00
_cell.angle_gamma   90.00
#
_symmetry.space_group_name_H-M   'P 1'
#
loop_
_entity.id
_entity.type
_entity.pdbx_description
1 polymer ?
#
loop_
_entity_poly.entity_id
_entity_poly.type
_entity_poly.pdbx_seq_one_letter_code
_entity_poly.pdbx_strand_id
1 'polypeptide(L)'
;MNYGIRDIIELHVFDQDGKFVSTISTLKKGSISVANRTIRVKDALLNGDLLKFLNKSVTDVSDYDKFFSTTQNYETIVFNRKAVNCKLIAEGFYRKQENQEDVLVQYEMPQCSIVSNYDFNHSIVGNADDFDYVFEIKEYNEEGDLFKLHIEK
;
A
#
# COMPACT_ATOMS: atom_id res chain seq x y z
N MET A 1 3.42 -23.44 -19.57
CA MET A 1 3.05 -22.01 -19.61
C MET A 1 4.12 -21.21 -18.88
N ASN A 2 4.62 -20.15 -19.50
CA ASN A 2 5.53 -19.21 -18.86
C ASN A 2 4.73 -17.96 -18.47
N TYR A 3 4.67 -17.64 -17.17
CA TYR A 3 3.95 -16.48 -16.67
C TYR A 3 4.92 -15.30 -16.57
N GLY A 4 4.96 -14.47 -17.62
CA GLY A 4 5.70 -13.21 -17.60
C GLY A 4 4.79 -12.09 -17.11
N ILE A 5 5.03 -11.59 -15.90
CA ILE A 5 4.30 -10.44 -15.34
C ILE A 5 4.81 -9.19 -16.04
N ARG A 6 3.91 -8.34 -16.56
CA ARG A 6 4.30 -7.08 -17.17
C ARG A 6 4.46 -5.97 -16.16
N ASP A 7 3.45 -5.69 -15.34
CA ASP A 7 3.46 -4.65 -14.30
C ASP A 7 2.33 -4.90 -13.29
N ILE A 8 2.50 -4.44 -12.05
CA ILE A 8 1.40 -4.33 -11.08
C ILE A 8 0.72 -3.00 -11.35
N ILE A 9 -0.58 -3.01 -11.57
CA ILE A 9 -1.36 -1.83 -11.92
C ILE A 9 -2.11 -1.27 -10.72
N GLU A 10 -2.58 -2.14 -9.83
CA GLU A 10 -3.36 -1.77 -8.65
C GLU A 10 -2.92 -2.57 -7.43
N LEU A 11 -2.89 -1.91 -6.27
CA LEU A 11 -2.72 -2.55 -4.97
C LEU A 11 -3.90 -2.19 -4.08
N HIS A 12 -4.72 -3.19 -3.79
CA HIS A 12 -5.82 -3.06 -2.84
C HIS A 12 -5.32 -3.37 -1.44
N VAL A 13 -5.62 -2.46 -0.51
CA VAL A 13 -5.25 -2.55 0.89
C VAL A 13 -6.49 -2.84 1.71
N PHE A 14 -6.40 -3.86 2.56
CA PHE A 14 -7.43 -4.26 3.50
C PHE A 14 -6.86 -4.26 4.92
N ASP A 15 -7.70 -4.05 5.92
CA ASP A 15 -7.31 -4.26 7.31
C ASP A 15 -7.13 -5.77 7.63
N GLN A 16 -6.71 -6.08 8.86
CA GLN A 16 -6.49 -7.45 9.31
C GLN A 16 -7.76 -8.32 9.25
N ASP A 17 -8.95 -7.72 9.35
CA ASP A 17 -10.24 -8.39 9.34
C ASP A 17 -10.76 -8.59 7.89
N GLY A 18 -10.04 -8.04 6.90
CA GLY A 18 -10.40 -8.13 5.48
C GLY A 18 -11.34 -7.03 5.00
N LYS A 19 -11.53 -5.96 5.78
CA LYS A 19 -12.31 -4.79 5.35
C LYS A 19 -11.45 -3.92 4.43
N PHE A 20 -12.04 -3.49 3.32
CA PHE A 20 -11.38 -2.60 2.36
C PHE A 20 -10.99 -1.27 3.01
N VAL A 21 -9.75 -0.84 2.77
CA VAL A 21 -9.20 0.45 3.22
C VAL A 21 -9.06 1.39 2.04
N SER A 22 -8.28 0.99 1.02
CA SER A 22 -8.05 1.84 -0.15
C SER A 22 -7.42 1.07 -1.31
N THR A 23 -7.42 1.69 -2.50
CA THR A 23 -6.69 1.22 -3.67
C THR A 23 -5.57 2.20 -4.00
N ILE A 24 -4.38 1.68 -4.27
CA ILE A 24 -3.25 2.44 -4.81
C ILE A 24 -3.09 2.08 -6.28
N SER A 25 -3.54 2.97 -7.17
CA SER A 25 -3.64 2.74 -8.62
C SER A 25 -2.50 3.38 -9.44
N THR A 26 -1.64 4.20 -8.83
CA THR A 26 -0.52 4.88 -9.51
C THR A 26 0.80 4.13 -9.35
N LEU A 27 0.81 2.81 -9.53
CA LEU A 27 2.02 1.98 -9.42
C LEU A 27 2.94 2.07 -10.65
N LYS A 28 3.07 3.25 -11.28
CA LYS A 28 3.98 3.44 -12.45
C LYS A 28 5.43 3.07 -12.16
N LYS A 29 5.82 2.98 -10.88
CA LYS A 29 7.13 2.49 -10.40
C LYS A 29 7.01 1.56 -9.19
N GLY A 30 5.86 0.90 -9.00
CA GLY A 30 5.66 -0.09 -7.96
C GLY A 30 6.41 -1.38 -8.26
N SER A 31 6.82 -2.14 -7.24
CA SER A 31 7.44 -3.46 -7.44
C SER A 31 7.11 -4.42 -6.31
N ILE A 32 6.85 -5.68 -6.65
CA ILE A 32 6.85 -6.80 -5.72
C ILE A 32 8.21 -7.47 -5.79
N SER A 33 8.90 -7.56 -4.65
CA SER A 33 10.09 -8.38 -4.49
C SER A 33 9.77 -9.56 -3.59
N VAL A 34 9.62 -10.74 -4.19
CA VAL A 34 9.39 -11.98 -3.44
C VAL A 34 10.62 -12.34 -2.60
N ALA A 35 11.82 -12.17 -3.15
CA ALA A 35 13.08 -12.46 -2.46
C ALA A 35 13.27 -11.61 -1.20
N ASN A 36 12.94 -10.32 -1.28
CA ASN A 36 13.02 -9.42 -0.12
C ASN A 36 11.74 -9.43 0.73
N ARG A 37 10.70 -10.16 0.30
CA ARG A 37 9.36 -10.18 0.92
C ARG A 37 8.77 -8.78 1.11
N THR A 38 8.92 -7.92 0.10
CA THR A 38 8.41 -6.55 0.15
C THR A 38 7.61 -6.17 -1.07
N ILE A 39 6.54 -5.41 -0.87
CA ILE A 39 5.90 -4.61 -1.91
C ILE A 39 6.29 -3.17 -1.68
N ARG A 40 6.84 -2.54 -2.72
CA ARG A 40 7.28 -1.17 -2.67
C ARG A 40 6.44 -0.33 -3.61
N VAL A 41 5.90 0.75 -3.07
CA VAL A 41 5.06 1.69 -3.80
C VAL A 41 5.78 3.04 -3.84
N LYS A 42 5.97 3.57 -5.05
CA LYS A 42 6.48 4.93 -5.28
C LYS A 42 5.35 5.81 -5.79
N ASP A 43 5.42 7.10 -5.47
CA ASP A 43 4.50 8.15 -5.90
C ASP A 43 3.03 7.88 -5.48
N ALA A 44 2.86 7.31 -4.28
CA ALA A 44 1.55 7.26 -3.67
C ALA A 44 1.22 8.67 -3.17
N LEU A 45 0.51 9.41 -4.02
CA LEU A 45 -0.20 10.64 -3.64
C LEU A 45 -0.82 10.45 -2.24
N LEU A 46 -0.78 11.50 -1.41
CA LEU A 46 -1.32 11.52 -0.04
C LEU A 46 -2.77 10.99 -0.01
N ASN A 47 -2.91 9.69 0.19
CA ASN A 47 -4.20 9.01 0.22
C ASN A 47 -4.78 9.14 1.62
N GLY A 48 -5.83 9.95 1.77
CA GLY A 48 -6.42 10.26 3.07
C GLY A 48 -6.90 9.04 3.85
N ASP A 49 -7.46 8.03 3.17
CA ASP A 49 -7.93 6.81 3.83
C ASP A 49 -6.77 5.96 4.34
N LEU A 50 -5.71 5.84 3.53
CA LEU A 50 -4.49 5.15 3.94
C LEU A 50 -3.78 5.91 5.08
N LEU A 51 -3.75 7.24 5.03
CA LEU A 51 -3.21 8.07 6.11
C LEU A 51 -3.98 7.84 7.41
N LYS A 52 -5.32 7.81 7.38
CA LYS A 52 -6.15 7.54 8.57
C LYS A 52 -5.95 6.13 9.08
N PHE A 53 -5.84 5.14 8.20
CA PHE A 53 -5.56 3.75 8.54
C PHE A 53 -4.22 3.60 9.26
N LEU A 54 -3.19 4.28 8.75
CA LEU A 54 -1.83 4.25 9.30
C LEU A 54 -1.67 5.05 10.59
N ASN A 55 -2.60 5.96 10.90
CA ASN A 55 -2.44 6.93 11.98
C ASN A 55 -3.59 6.90 12.97
N LYS A 56 -3.59 7.85 13.92
CA LYS A 56 -4.73 8.08 14.82
C LYS A 56 -5.33 9.44 14.47
N SER A 57 -6.65 9.55 14.45
CA SER A 57 -7.33 10.85 14.50
C SER A 57 -7.42 11.30 15.96
N VAL A 58 -7.25 12.61 16.20
CA VAL A 58 -7.38 13.21 17.53
C VAL A 58 -8.50 14.24 17.51
N THR A 59 -9.25 14.28 18.61
CA THR A 59 -10.40 15.17 18.82
C THR A 59 -10.24 16.09 20.04
N ASP A 60 -9.16 15.97 20.80
CA ASP A 60 -8.93 16.79 21.99
C ASP A 60 -8.32 18.14 21.62
N VAL A 61 -8.86 19.21 22.23
CA VAL A 61 -8.58 20.59 21.84
C VAL A 61 -7.93 21.33 23.01
N SER A 62 -6.61 21.27 23.10
CA SER A 62 -5.83 22.19 23.94
C SER A 62 -5.90 23.61 23.37
N ASP A 63 -5.51 24.63 24.16
CA ASP A 63 -5.44 26.01 23.64
C ASP A 63 -4.46 26.16 22.45
N TYR A 64 -3.49 25.25 22.31
CA TYR A 64 -2.64 25.12 21.12
C TYR A 64 -3.45 24.63 19.90
N ASP A 65 -4.29 23.61 20.08
CA ASP A 65 -5.14 23.06 19.01
C ASP A 65 -6.24 24.02 18.57
N LYS A 66 -6.67 24.93 19.47
CA LYS A 66 -7.65 25.98 19.15
C LYS A 66 -7.18 26.94 18.06
N PHE A 67 -5.87 27.07 17.83
CA PHE A 67 -5.31 27.88 16.74
C PHE A 67 -5.88 27.47 15.37
N PHE A 68 -6.06 26.16 15.16
CA PHE A 68 -6.60 25.62 13.92
C PHE A 68 -8.14 25.66 13.89
N SER A 69 -8.80 25.71 15.05
CA SER A 69 -10.27 25.75 15.21
C SER A 69 -10.95 27.07 14.86
N THR A 70 -10.21 28.18 14.87
CA THR A 70 -10.79 29.51 14.68
C THR A 70 -11.10 29.86 13.22
N THR A 71 -10.66 29.08 12.25
CA THR A 71 -10.70 29.51 10.83
C THR A 71 -11.19 28.48 9.82
N GLN A 72 -11.27 27.18 10.11
CA GLN A 72 -11.73 26.16 9.15
C GLN A 72 -12.11 24.83 9.82
N ASN A 73 -12.97 24.02 9.19
CA ASN A 73 -13.14 22.60 9.55
C ASN A 73 -11.87 21.85 9.08
N TYR A 74 -10.95 21.53 10.00
CA TYR A 74 -9.74 20.77 9.70
C TYR A 74 -9.82 19.35 10.27
N GLU A 75 -9.27 18.40 9.51
CA GLU A 75 -9.04 17.04 9.98
C GLU A 75 -7.59 16.92 10.47
N THR A 76 -7.40 16.46 11.70
CA THR A 76 -6.06 16.25 12.27
C THR A 76 -5.71 14.76 12.26
N ILE A 77 -4.63 14.42 11.55
CA ILE A 77 -4.06 13.08 11.51
C ILE A 77 -2.77 13.08 12.32
N VAL A 78 -2.69 12.25 13.38
CA VAL A 78 -1.53 12.14 14.25
C VAL A 78 -0.62 11.00 13.81
N PHE A 79 0.57 11.39 13.38
CA PHE A 79 1.63 10.52 12.91
C PHE A 79 2.30 9.79 14.07
N ASN A 80 2.10 8.47 14.15
CA ASN A 80 2.78 7.61 15.11
C ASN A 80 3.51 6.51 14.35
N ARG A 81 4.79 6.30 14.64
CA ARG A 81 5.55 5.18 14.06
C ARG A 81 5.03 3.87 14.62
N LYS A 82 4.12 3.21 13.91
CA LYS A 82 3.58 1.88 14.24
C LYS A 82 3.62 0.98 13.01
N ALA A 83 3.87 -0.30 13.24
CA ALA A 83 3.58 -1.33 12.24
C ALA A 83 2.08 -1.61 12.28
N VAL A 84 1.42 -1.55 11.12
CA VAL A 84 -0.01 -1.88 10.98
C VAL A 84 -0.13 -3.15 10.16
N ASN A 85 -0.81 -4.17 10.71
CA ASN A 85 -1.11 -5.40 9.97
C ASN A 85 -2.20 -5.13 8.94
N CYS A 86 -2.05 -5.70 7.75
CA CYS A 86 -2.98 -5.56 6.64
C CYS A 86 -2.99 -6.82 5.77
N LYS A 87 -3.97 -6.89 4.86
CA LYS A 87 -4.00 -7.84 3.75
C LYS A 87 -3.91 -7.06 2.44
N LEU A 88 -3.27 -7.65 1.44
CA LEU A 88 -3.07 -7.01 0.15
C LEU A 88 -3.58 -7.90 -0.98
N ILE A 89 -4.16 -7.28 -2.00
CA ILE A 89 -4.35 -7.88 -3.32
C ILE A 89 -3.63 -6.99 -4.32
N ALA A 90 -2.60 -7.53 -4.98
CA ALA A 90 -1.92 -6.83 -6.05
C ALA A 90 -2.42 -7.35 -7.40
N GLU A 91 -2.92 -6.46 -8.24
CA GLU A 91 -3.45 -6.79 -9.57
C GLU A 91 -2.46 -6.39 -10.65
N GLY A 92 -2.40 -7.19 -11.70
CA GLY A 92 -1.58 -6.94 -12.88
C GLY A 92 -2.06 -7.76 -14.07
N PHE A 93 -1.34 -7.63 -15.18
CA PHE A 93 -1.61 -8.43 -16.37
C PHE A 93 -0.39 -9.28 -16.73
N TYR A 94 -0.64 -10.51 -17.19
CA TYR A 94 0.33 -11.29 -17.95
C TYR A 94 -0.15 -11.45 -19.39
N ARG A 95 0.80 -11.52 -20.32
CA ARG A 95 0.49 -11.74 -21.74
C ARG A 95 0.62 -13.21 -22.10
N LYS A 96 -0.48 -13.82 -22.56
CA LYS A 96 -0.48 -15.17 -23.13
C LYS A 96 0.39 -15.19 -24.40
N GLN A 97 1.35 -16.10 -24.48
CA GLN A 97 2.25 -16.19 -25.64
C GLN A 97 1.51 -16.65 -26.92
N GLU A 98 0.50 -17.49 -26.75
CA GLU A 98 -0.23 -18.17 -27.84
C GLU A 98 -1.05 -17.20 -28.70
N ASN A 99 -1.75 -16.26 -28.06
CA ASN A 99 -2.70 -15.35 -28.71
C ASN A 99 -2.42 -13.85 -28.43
N GLN A 100 -1.35 -13.53 -27.69
CA GLN A 100 -0.99 -12.16 -27.29
C GLN A 100 -2.05 -11.44 -26.44
N GLU A 101 -3.01 -12.18 -25.87
CA GLU A 101 -4.04 -11.65 -25.00
C GLU A 101 -3.47 -11.33 -23.61
N ASP A 102 -3.87 -10.18 -23.07
CA ASP A 102 -3.56 -9.80 -21.70
C ASP A 102 -4.63 -10.36 -20.76
N VAL A 103 -4.21 -11.04 -19.70
CA VAL A 103 -5.10 -11.70 -18.75
C VAL A 103 -4.78 -11.25 -17.34
N LEU A 104 -5.84 -11.00 -16.57
CA LEU A 104 -5.73 -10.52 -15.20
C LEU A 104 -5.03 -11.55 -14.31
N VAL A 105 -4.13 -11.05 -13.49
CA VAL A 105 -3.42 -11.79 -12.45
C VAL A 105 -3.58 -11.06 -11.13
N GLN A 106 -3.92 -11.79 -10.09
CA GLN A 106 -4.04 -11.23 -8.74
C GLN A 106 -3.14 -12.01 -7.77
N TYR A 107 -2.32 -11.28 -7.02
CA TYR A 107 -1.52 -11.80 -5.93
C TYR A 107 -2.23 -11.50 -4.61
N GLU A 108 -2.70 -12.54 -3.93
CA GLU A 108 -3.31 -12.44 -2.63
C GLU A 108 -2.24 -12.64 -1.54
N MET A 109 -1.97 -11.60 -0.76
CA MET A 109 -1.08 -11.66 0.40
C MET A 109 -1.88 -11.46 1.68
N PRO A 110 -2.27 -12.54 2.38
CA PRO A 110 -3.17 -12.48 3.53
C PRO A 110 -2.49 -12.02 4.82
N GLN A 111 -1.16 -11.92 4.84
CA GLN A 111 -0.41 -11.47 6.01
C GLN A 111 0.69 -10.48 5.61
N CYS A 112 0.37 -9.19 5.72
CA CYS A 112 1.30 -8.10 5.48
C CYS A 112 1.38 -7.17 6.69
N SER A 113 2.47 -6.41 6.76
CA SER A 113 2.58 -5.26 7.65
C SER A 113 3.17 -4.08 6.92
N ILE A 114 2.64 -2.90 7.18
CA ILE A 114 3.18 -1.64 6.70
C ILE A 114 3.80 -0.89 7.88
N VAL A 115 5.06 -0.50 7.72
CA VAL A 115 5.74 0.40 8.65
C VAL A 115 5.75 1.77 8.01
N SER A 116 5.11 2.72 8.65
CA SER A 116 5.17 4.10 8.21
C SER A 116 6.55 4.70 8.51
N ASN A 117 7.35 4.94 7.48
CA ASN A 117 8.57 5.72 7.61
C ASN A 117 8.24 7.14 7.11
N TYR A 118 7.99 8.06 8.04
CA TYR A 118 7.66 9.44 7.69
C TYR A 118 8.96 10.22 7.54
N ASP A 119 9.43 10.38 6.31
CA ASP A 119 10.44 11.39 6.00
C ASP A 119 9.77 12.61 5.38
N PHE A 120 9.61 13.67 6.19
CA PHE A 120 9.11 14.96 5.71
C PHE A 120 10.23 15.84 5.16
N ASN A 121 11.48 15.38 5.19
CA ASN A 121 12.67 16.14 4.87
C ASN A 121 13.28 15.79 3.50
N HIS A 122 12.51 15.41 2.48
CA HIS A 122 13.09 15.23 1.14
C HIS A 122 12.24 15.77 0.00
N SER A 123 12.47 17.05 -0.32
CA SER A 123 12.53 17.45 -1.73
C SER A 123 13.63 18.51 -1.90
N ILE A 124 14.87 18.06 -2.15
CA ILE A 124 15.73 18.84 -3.04
C ILE A 124 15.00 18.77 -4.38
N VAL A 125 14.70 19.93 -4.98
CA VAL A 125 14.01 20.06 -6.27
C VAL A 125 14.46 18.95 -7.23
N GLY A 126 13.61 17.96 -7.47
CA GLY A 126 13.84 16.90 -8.46
C GLY A 126 13.94 15.45 -7.99
N ASN A 127 14.06 15.14 -6.69
CA ASN A 127 14.02 13.74 -6.21
C ASN A 127 13.07 13.59 -5.03
N ALA A 128 11.92 12.94 -5.26
CA ALA A 128 11.11 12.35 -4.21
C ALA A 128 11.90 11.20 -3.58
N ASP A 129 11.77 11.03 -2.26
CA ASP A 129 12.41 9.98 -1.49
C ASP A 129 12.07 8.57 -2.02
N ASP A 130 12.90 7.58 -1.70
CA ASP A 130 13.02 6.39 -2.54
C ASP A 130 11.75 5.51 -2.66
N PHE A 131 10.81 5.52 -1.69
CA PHE A 131 9.50 4.86 -1.74
C PHE A 131 8.51 5.49 -0.73
N ASP A 132 7.23 5.66 -1.09
CA ASP A 132 6.21 6.24 -0.20
C ASP A 132 5.62 5.21 0.78
N TYR A 133 5.52 3.94 0.34
CA TYR A 133 5.08 2.84 1.21
C TYR A 133 5.89 1.57 0.95
N VAL A 134 6.29 0.91 2.04
CA VAL A 134 6.89 -0.42 2.02
C VAL A 134 6.00 -1.34 2.85
N PHE A 135 5.45 -2.35 2.18
CA PHE A 135 4.72 -3.44 2.83
C PHE A 135 5.64 -4.64 2.94
N GLU A 136 5.77 -5.18 4.14
CA GLU A 136 6.45 -6.44 4.41
C GLU A 136 5.45 -7.59 4.32
N ILE A 137 5.77 -8.61 3.55
CA ILE A 137 5.00 -9.86 3.42
C ILE A 137 5.55 -10.83 4.47
N LYS A 138 4.68 -11.35 5.35
CA LYS A 138 5.10 -12.36 6.34
C LYS A 138 5.39 -13.69 5.64
N GLU A 139 6.24 -14.50 6.25
CA GLU A 139 6.78 -15.71 5.64
C GLU A 139 5.73 -16.78 5.35
N TYR A 140 4.71 -16.87 6.21
CA TYR A 140 3.66 -17.87 6.12
C TYR A 140 2.34 -17.30 6.63
N ASN A 141 1.25 -17.56 5.91
CA ASN A 141 -0.11 -17.38 6.42
C ASN A 141 -0.47 -18.49 7.44
N GLU A 142 -1.70 -18.48 7.96
CA GLU A 142 -2.16 -19.50 8.93
C GLU A 142 -2.14 -20.94 8.36
N GLU A 143 -2.13 -21.08 7.03
CA GLU A 143 -2.11 -22.35 6.29
C GLU A 143 -0.68 -22.78 5.91
N GLY A 144 0.35 -21.95 6.16
CA GLY A 144 1.73 -22.23 5.76
C GLY A 144 2.13 -21.74 4.37
N ASP A 145 1.28 -20.95 3.70
CA ASP A 145 1.53 -20.41 2.35
C ASP A 145 2.10 -18.99 2.38
N LEU A 146 2.92 -18.63 1.40
CA LEU A 146 3.50 -17.28 1.26
C LEU A 146 2.51 -16.27 0.64
N PHE A 147 1.86 -16.63 -0.48
CA PHE A 147 0.80 -15.87 -1.14
C PHE A 147 0.03 -16.79 -2.12
N LYS A 148 -1.17 -16.39 -2.53
CA LYS A 148 -1.96 -17.10 -3.56
C LYS A 148 -1.91 -16.33 -4.88
N LEU A 149 -1.88 -17.06 -5.99
CA LEU A 149 -1.88 -16.51 -7.35
C LEU A 149 -3.19 -16.89 -8.03
N HIS A 150 -4.00 -15.89 -8.39
CA HIS A 150 -5.24 -16.08 -9.13
C HIS A 150 -5.02 -15.65 -10.58
N ILE A 151 -5.43 -16.50 -11.51
CA ILE A 151 -5.28 -16.28 -12.96
C ILE A 151 -6.63 -16.54 -13.62
N GLU A 152 -7.15 -15.55 -14.33
CA GLU A 152 -8.37 -15.70 -15.13
C GLU A 152 -8.14 -16.69 -16.30
N LYS A 153 -9.15 -17.51 -16.61
CA LYS A 153 -9.04 -18.59 -17.62
C LYS A 153 -9.57 -18.15 -18.98
#